data_AF-A0A1E7F0Q6-F1
#
_entry.id   AF-A0A1E7F0Q6-F1
#
_cell.length_a   1.000
_cell.length_b   1.000
_cell.length_c   1.000
_cell.angle_alpha   90.00
_cell.angle_beta   90.00
_cell.angle_gamma   90.00
#
_symmetry.space_group_name_H-M   'P 1'
#
loop_
_entity.id
_entity.type
_entity.pdbx_description
1 polymer ?
#
loop_
_entity_poly.entity_id
_entity_poly.type
_entity_poly.pdbx_seq_one_letter_code
_entity_poly.pdbx_strand_id
1 'polypeptide(L)'
;MFELDLLVSRCNPTQSLVLAIDGSPAAAKLATQRKRRFAILKNTQFKLQHSDKLRMTKRQRARRKRNYKAELQSLQLTPGTECMQNMEAVLLYWAWQRLQTQGKPHSKLLPKVRIYISSSSVPGEGEIKLLEWINNYRGHLSTKPGQSIALIGGDADLLLEAMV
;
A
#
# COMPACT_ATOMS: atom_id res chain seq x y z
N MET A 1 -9.11 -7.75 -6.71
CA MET A 1 -8.60 -6.40 -6.40
C MET A 1 -9.24 -5.35 -7.30
N PHE A 2 -10.48 -4.96 -6.99
CA PHE A 2 -11.23 -4.00 -7.83
C PHE A 2 -10.63 -2.59 -7.82
N GLU A 3 -10.19 -2.12 -6.65
CA GLU A 3 -9.61 -0.78 -6.50
C GLU A 3 -8.32 -0.61 -7.30
N LEU A 4 -7.44 -1.61 -7.28
CA LEU A 4 -6.21 -1.60 -8.07
C LEU A 4 -6.50 -1.58 -9.57
N ASP A 5 -7.50 -2.35 -10.03
CA ASP A 5 -7.93 -2.32 -11.44
C ASP A 5 -8.49 -0.95 -11.85
N LEU A 6 -9.21 -0.28 -10.94
CA LEU A 6 -9.74 1.06 -11.17
C LEU A 6 -8.62 2.09 -11.29
N LEU A 7 -7.61 2.03 -10.41
CA LEU A 7 -6.44 2.90 -10.48
C LEU A 7 -5.65 2.69 -11.77
N VAL A 8 -5.35 1.44 -12.12
CA VAL A 8 -4.65 1.11 -13.37
C VAL A 8 -5.44 1.60 -14.57
N SER A 9 -6.77 1.46 -14.57
CA SER A 9 -7.63 1.95 -15.65
C SER A 9 -7.60 3.48 -15.78
N ARG A 10 -7.58 4.21 -14.64
CA ARG A 10 -7.57 5.68 -14.63
C ARG A 10 -6.24 6.27 -15.04
N CYS A 11 -5.14 5.66 -14.60
CA CYS A 11 -3.79 6.15 -14.90
C CYS A 11 -3.27 5.65 -16.26
N ASN A 12 -3.84 4.55 -16.77
CA ASN A 12 -3.55 3.99 -18.10
C ASN A 12 -2.03 3.90 -18.41
N PRO A 13 -1.24 3.15 -17.59
CA PRO A 13 0.21 3.09 -17.75
C PRO A 13 0.59 2.52 -19.12
N THR A 14 1.57 3.14 -19.79
CA THR A 14 1.99 2.78 -21.16
C THR A 14 3.31 2.02 -21.21
N GLN A 15 4.16 2.16 -20.19
CA GLN A 15 5.50 1.55 -20.17
C GLN A 15 5.71 0.66 -18.95
N SER A 16 5.44 1.19 -17.76
CA SER A 16 5.71 0.51 -16.49
C SER A 16 4.59 0.77 -15.50
N LEU A 17 4.26 -0.25 -14.70
CA LEU A 17 3.45 -0.16 -13.50
C LEU A 17 4.32 -0.63 -12.32
N VAL A 18 4.56 0.24 -11.35
CA VAL A 18 5.41 -0.05 -10.20
C VAL A 18 4.56 -0.04 -8.94
N LEU A 19 4.60 -1.15 -8.20
CA LEU A 19 3.85 -1.34 -6.97
C LEU A 19 4.87 -1.55 -5.83
N ALA A 20 4.96 -0.60 -4.91
CA ALA A 20 5.86 -0.69 -3.78
C ALA A 20 5.06 -0.93 -2.50
N ILE A 21 5.34 -2.05 -1.84
CA ILE A 21 4.78 -2.37 -0.52
C ILE A 21 5.81 -1.94 0.54
N ASP A 22 5.34 -1.33 1.63
CA ASP A 22 6.18 -0.98 2.76
C ASP A 22 6.94 -2.21 3.29
N GLY A 23 8.26 -2.06 3.38
CA GLY A 23 9.14 -2.98 4.10
C GLY A 23 9.63 -2.41 5.41
N SER A 24 10.69 -2.98 5.97
CA SER A 24 11.28 -2.47 7.22
C SER A 24 11.80 -1.03 7.02
N PRO A 25 11.29 -0.02 7.74
CA PRO A 25 11.72 1.35 7.59
C PRO A 25 13.07 1.60 8.27
N ALA A 26 13.64 2.78 8.05
CA ALA A 26 14.83 3.23 8.76
C ALA A 26 14.60 3.37 10.28
N ALA A 27 15.68 3.28 11.06
CA ALA A 27 15.64 3.31 12.53
C ALA A 27 14.93 4.55 13.09
N ALA A 28 15.11 5.72 12.46
CA ALA A 28 14.46 6.96 12.87
C ALA A 28 12.91 6.86 12.82
N LYS A 29 12.36 6.23 11.78
CA LYS A 29 10.91 6.04 11.63
C LYS A 29 10.37 4.86 12.45
N LEU A 30 11.18 3.83 12.74
CA LEU A 30 10.77 2.70 13.60
C LEU A 30 10.29 3.17 14.97
N ALA A 31 10.97 4.13 15.60
CA ALA A 31 10.58 4.66 16.90
C ALA A 31 9.19 5.33 16.85
N THR A 32 8.95 6.13 15.82
CA THR A 32 7.66 6.81 15.60
C THR A 32 6.55 5.81 15.30
N GLN A 33 6.79 4.83 14.42
CA GLN A 33 5.81 3.77 14.13
C GLN A 33 5.49 2.94 15.39
N ARG A 34 6.50 2.58 16.20
CA ARG A 34 6.31 1.84 17.45
C ARG A 34 5.44 2.60 18.44
N LYS A 35 5.71 3.90 18.66
CA LYS A 35 4.89 4.74 19.55
C LYS A 35 3.43 4.80 19.07
N ARG A 36 3.21 5.02 17.78
CA ARG A 36 1.86 5.06 17.17
C ARG A 36 1.13 3.73 17.34
N ARG A 37 1.77 2.62 16.98
CA ARG A 37 1.18 1.26 17.09
C ARG A 37 0.86 0.90 18.55
N PHE A 38 1.75 1.23 19.48
CA PHE A 38 1.53 0.99 20.90
C PHE A 38 0.34 1.80 21.44
N ALA A 39 0.20 3.06 21.02
CA ALA A 39 -0.94 3.89 21.39
C ALA A 39 -2.26 3.31 20.89
N ILE A 40 -2.31 2.81 19.65
CA ILE A 40 -3.49 2.12 19.10
C ILE A 40 -3.84 0.92 19.99
N LEU A 41 -2.88 0.03 20.25
CA LEU A 41 -3.11 -1.17 21.05
C LEU A 41 -3.66 -0.82 22.45
N LYS A 42 -3.00 0.10 23.16
CA LYS A 42 -3.41 0.50 24.52
C LYS A 42 -4.80 1.14 24.54
N ASN A 43 -5.04 2.09 23.63
CA ASN A 43 -6.32 2.81 23.55
C ASN A 43 -7.47 1.88 23.18
N THR A 44 -7.25 0.98 22.22
CA THR A 44 -8.28 0.07 21.74
C THR A 44 -8.58 -1.02 22.76
N GLN A 45 -7.58 -1.54 23.48
CA GLN A 45 -7.79 -2.44 24.63
C GLN A 45 -8.58 -1.77 25.76
N PHE A 46 -8.21 -0.54 26.13
CA PHE A 46 -8.93 0.22 27.15
C PHE A 46 -10.40 0.44 26.77
N LYS A 47 -10.66 0.83 25.51
CA LYS A 47 -12.02 1.01 24.97
C LYS A 47 -12.82 -0.29 24.94
N LEU A 48 -12.19 -1.44 24.65
CA LEU A 48 -12.83 -2.74 24.68
C LEU A 48 -13.26 -3.13 26.09
N GLN A 49 -12.38 -2.98 27.08
CA GLN A 49 -12.65 -3.29 28.49
C GLN A 49 -13.78 -2.41 29.07
N HIS A 50 -13.83 -1.13 28.69
CA HIS A 50 -14.82 -0.18 29.20
C HIS A 50 -16.09 -0.10 28.34
N SER A 51 -16.16 -0.83 27.22
CA SER A 51 -17.28 -0.77 26.29
C SER A 51 -18.62 -1.18 26.91
N ASP A 52 -18.59 -2.04 27.94
CA ASP A 52 -19.80 -2.51 28.62
C ASP A 52 -20.35 -1.52 29.65
N LYS A 53 -19.54 -0.56 30.10
CA LYS A 53 -19.95 0.52 31.04
C LYS A 53 -20.68 1.68 30.34
N LEU A 54 -20.62 1.75 29.01
CA LEU A 54 -21.28 2.80 28.24
C LEU A 54 -22.79 2.54 28.13
N ARG A 55 -23.60 3.55 28.44
CA ARG A 55 -25.06 3.56 28.20
C ARG A 55 -25.36 3.60 26.70
N MET A 56 -25.37 2.43 26.06
CA MET A 56 -25.68 2.27 24.63
C MET A 56 -26.49 0.99 24.38
N THR A 57 -27.19 0.94 23.25
CA THR A 57 -27.93 -0.25 22.81
C THR A 57 -26.99 -1.43 22.50
N LYS A 58 -27.50 -2.67 22.59
CA LYS A 58 -26.73 -3.89 22.24
C LYS A 58 -26.14 -3.81 20.83
N ARG A 59 -26.91 -3.30 19.86
CA ARG A 59 -26.49 -3.15 18.45
C ARG A 59 -25.33 -2.15 18.29
N GLN A 60 -25.41 -0.98 18.92
CA GLN A 60 -24.34 0.01 18.88
C GLN A 60 -23.06 -0.51 19.54
N ARG A 61 -23.20 -1.24 20.66
CA ARG A 61 -22.06 -1.86 21.35
C ARG A 61 -21.35 -2.90 20.48
N ALA A 62 -22.11 -3.79 19.83
CA ALA A 62 -21.55 -4.78 18.91
C ALA A 62 -20.79 -4.14 17.75
N ARG A 63 -21.35 -3.06 17.16
CA ARG A 63 -20.67 -2.30 16.10
C ARG A 63 -19.34 -1.71 16.57
N ARG A 64 -19.28 -1.10 17.76
CA ARG A 64 -18.03 -0.56 18.30
C ARG A 64 -16.99 -1.65 18.59
N LYS A 65 -17.38 -2.76 19.21
CA LYS A 65 -16.47 -3.90 19.45
C LYS A 65 -15.87 -4.41 18.13
N ARG A 66 -16.66 -4.47 17.05
CA ARG A 66 -16.16 -4.82 15.71
C ARG A 66 -15.15 -3.80 15.19
N ASN A 67 -15.43 -2.50 15.29
CA ASN A 67 -14.51 -1.45 14.85
C ASN A 67 -13.18 -1.51 15.60
N TYR A 68 -13.22 -1.71 16.92
CA TYR A 68 -12.01 -1.87 17.73
C TYR A 68 -11.21 -3.12 17.33
N LYS A 69 -11.88 -4.22 17.02
CA LYS A 69 -11.21 -5.42 16.50
C LYS A 69 -10.53 -5.13 15.15
N ALA A 70 -11.19 -4.38 14.26
CA ALA A 70 -10.60 -3.97 12.99
C ALA A 70 -9.38 -3.05 13.17
N GLU A 71 -9.41 -2.12 14.13
CA GLU A 71 -8.25 -1.30 14.50
C GLU A 71 -7.07 -2.14 15.00
N LEU A 72 -7.32 -3.23 15.74
CA LEU A 72 -6.26 -4.15 16.16
C LEU A 72 -5.74 -5.00 15.00
N GLN A 73 -6.62 -5.40 14.07
CA GLN A 73 -6.23 -6.14 12.87
C GLN A 73 -5.34 -5.31 11.94
N SER A 74 -5.49 -3.98 11.91
CA SER A 74 -4.61 -3.13 11.09
C SER A 74 -3.14 -3.17 11.54
N LEU A 75 -2.85 -3.58 12.78
CA LEU A 75 -1.47 -3.81 13.24
C LEU A 75 -0.78 -4.95 12.48
N GLN A 76 -1.55 -5.85 11.85
CA GLN A 76 -1.04 -6.90 10.97
C GLN A 76 -0.53 -6.35 9.62
N LEU A 77 -0.81 -5.09 9.28
CA LEU A 77 -0.19 -4.40 8.15
C LEU A 77 1.23 -3.94 8.56
N THR A 78 2.07 -4.93 8.84
CA THR A 78 3.46 -4.75 9.24
C THR A 78 4.32 -5.81 8.53
N PRO A 79 5.44 -5.42 7.92
CA PRO A 79 6.38 -6.36 7.30
C PRO A 79 6.73 -7.52 8.24
N GLY A 80 6.85 -8.72 7.68
CA GLY A 80 7.18 -9.94 8.43
C GLY A 80 5.99 -10.66 9.07
N THR A 81 4.77 -10.12 8.95
CA THR A 81 3.55 -10.84 9.37
C THR A 81 3.03 -11.75 8.25
N GLU A 82 2.29 -12.79 8.63
CA GLU A 82 1.59 -13.67 7.68
C GLU A 82 0.59 -12.91 6.80
N CYS A 83 -0.06 -11.87 7.35
CA CYS A 83 -0.97 -11.01 6.60
C CYS A 83 -0.28 -10.36 5.38
N MET A 84 0.94 -9.83 5.58
CA MET A 84 1.73 -9.23 4.49
C MET A 84 2.23 -10.27 3.48
N GLN A 85 2.58 -11.47 3.93
CA GLN A 85 2.97 -12.58 3.03
C GLN A 85 1.79 -13.00 2.14
N ASN A 86 0.60 -13.15 2.73
CA ASN A 86 -0.62 -13.46 1.99
C ASN A 86 -1.01 -12.34 1.02
N MET A 87 -0.86 -11.07 1.43
CA MET A 87 -1.08 -9.91 0.56
C MET A 87 -0.17 -9.95 -0.67
N GLU A 88 1.11 -10.27 -0.49
CA GLU A 88 2.06 -10.39 -1.59
C GLU A 88 1.67 -11.50 -2.57
N ALA A 89 1.28 -12.68 -2.07
CA ALA A 89 0.82 -13.78 -2.91
C ALA A 89 -0.41 -13.38 -3.76
N VAL A 90 -1.37 -12.68 -3.15
CA VAL A 90 -2.55 -12.16 -3.86
C VAL A 90 -2.17 -11.12 -4.90
N LEU A 91 -1.18 -10.26 -4.63
CA LEU A 91 -0.69 -9.25 -5.56
C LEU A 91 0.01 -9.88 -6.77
N LEU A 92 0.87 -10.88 -6.54
CA LEU A 92 1.53 -11.65 -7.60
C LEU A 92 0.52 -12.37 -8.48
N TYR A 93 -0.49 -13.01 -7.88
CA TYR A 93 -1.56 -13.65 -8.62
C TYR A 93 -2.35 -12.67 -9.48
N TRP A 94 -2.69 -11.50 -8.93
CA TRP A 94 -3.35 -10.44 -9.70
C TRP A 94 -2.49 -9.98 -10.88
N ALA A 95 -1.19 -9.77 -10.68
CA ALA A 95 -0.27 -9.36 -11.74
C ALA A 95 -0.22 -10.41 -12.85
N TRP A 96 -0.10 -11.69 -12.48
CA TRP A 96 -0.14 -12.81 -13.41
C TRP A 96 -1.43 -12.83 -14.25
N GLN A 97 -2.59 -12.70 -13.61
CA GLN A 97 -3.88 -12.65 -14.31
C GLN A 97 -3.95 -11.50 -15.32
N ARG A 98 -3.45 -10.31 -14.95
CA ARG A 98 -3.48 -9.13 -15.84
C ARG A 98 -2.52 -9.27 -17.00
N LEU A 99 -1.33 -9.85 -16.78
CA LEU A 99 -0.36 -10.16 -17.83
C LEU A 99 -0.91 -11.20 -18.82
N GLN A 100 -1.65 -12.21 -18.36
CA GLN A 100 -2.26 -13.22 -19.24
C GLN A 100 -3.34 -12.63 -20.18
N THR A 101 -3.97 -11.54 -19.76
CA THR A 101 -4.95 -10.80 -20.57
C THR A 101 -4.35 -9.61 -21.32
N GLN A 102 -3.05 -9.35 -21.17
CA GLN A 102 -2.42 -8.13 -21.66
C GLN A 102 -2.59 -7.96 -23.17
N GLY A 103 -2.99 -6.76 -23.60
CA GLY A 103 -3.21 -6.42 -25.00
C GLY A 103 -4.47 -7.04 -25.64
N LYS A 104 -5.27 -7.82 -24.92
CA LYS A 104 -6.56 -8.33 -25.41
C LYS A 104 -7.66 -7.24 -25.32
N PRO A 105 -8.75 -7.37 -26.09
CA PRO A 105 -9.95 -6.56 -25.90
C PRO A 105 -10.40 -6.60 -24.43
N HIS A 106 -10.70 -5.44 -23.85
CA HIS A 106 -11.07 -5.26 -22.43
C HIS A 106 -9.94 -5.44 -21.38
N SER A 107 -8.69 -5.62 -21.82
CA SER A 107 -7.54 -5.63 -20.90
C SER A 107 -7.41 -4.30 -20.16
N LYS A 108 -7.09 -4.38 -18.86
CA LYS A 108 -6.71 -3.22 -18.05
C LYS A 108 -5.27 -2.79 -18.26
N LEU A 109 -4.44 -3.66 -18.83
CA LEU A 109 -3.04 -3.38 -19.15
C LEU A 109 -2.85 -3.25 -20.65
N LEU A 110 -2.24 -2.13 -21.05
CA LEU A 110 -1.82 -1.90 -22.42
C LEU A 110 -0.73 -2.92 -22.86
N PRO A 111 -0.56 -3.13 -24.17
CA PRO A 111 0.52 -3.95 -24.69
C PRO A 111 1.88 -3.46 -24.17
N LYS A 112 2.78 -4.39 -23.84
CA LYS A 112 4.18 -4.13 -23.45
C LYS A 112 4.41 -3.40 -22.12
N VAL A 113 3.36 -3.11 -21.34
CA VAL A 113 3.50 -2.63 -19.95
C VAL A 113 4.21 -3.68 -19.10
N ARG A 114 5.27 -3.27 -18.41
CA ARG A 114 5.99 -4.11 -17.43
C ARG A 114 5.49 -3.83 -16.02
N ILE A 115 5.23 -4.88 -15.24
CA ILE A 115 4.85 -4.77 -13.83
C ILE A 115 6.08 -5.01 -12.96
N TYR A 116 6.38 -4.09 -12.06
CA TYR A 116 7.42 -4.20 -11.05
C TYR A 116 6.75 -4.22 -9.67
N ILE A 117 7.08 -5.20 -8.85
CA ILE A 117 6.56 -5.34 -7.48
C ILE A 117 7.73 -5.33 -6.52
N SER A 118 7.77 -4.35 -5.61
CA SER A 118 8.69 -4.35 -4.47
C SER A 118 7.97 -4.85 -3.23
N SER A 119 8.34 -6.04 -2.79
CA SER A 119 7.73 -6.75 -1.65
C SER A 119 8.01 -6.05 -0.31
N SER A 120 7.20 -6.39 0.70
CA SER A 120 7.45 -6.04 2.11
C SER A 120 8.75 -6.65 2.68
N SER A 121 9.30 -7.68 2.02
CA SER A 121 10.59 -8.28 2.39
C SER A 121 11.78 -7.39 2.02
N VAL A 122 11.63 -6.52 1.01
CA VAL A 122 12.65 -5.54 0.64
C VAL A 122 12.63 -4.41 1.67
N PRO A 123 13.77 -4.01 2.28
CA PRO A 123 13.79 -2.91 3.24
C PRO A 123 13.42 -1.57 2.58
N GLY A 124 12.97 -0.62 3.40
CA GLY A 124 12.53 0.70 2.96
C GLY A 124 11.01 0.86 2.86
N GLU A 125 10.56 2.11 2.96
CA GLU A 125 9.15 2.46 2.79
C GLU A 125 8.77 2.51 1.31
N GLY A 126 7.49 2.31 1.01
CA GLY A 126 6.99 2.28 -0.36
C GLY A 126 7.32 3.55 -1.13
N GLU A 127 7.18 4.72 -0.49
CA GLU A 127 7.51 6.03 -1.06
C GLU A 127 8.99 6.11 -1.48
N ILE A 128 9.90 5.75 -0.57
CA ILE A 128 11.35 5.76 -0.80
C ILE A 128 11.73 4.75 -1.89
N LYS A 129 11.12 3.57 -1.89
CA LYS A 129 11.32 2.54 -2.93
C LYS A 129 10.88 3.04 -4.32
N LEU A 130 9.77 3.77 -4.39
CA LEU A 130 9.29 4.36 -5.64
C LEU A 130 10.26 5.44 -6.12
N LEU A 131 10.71 6.32 -5.23
CA LEU A 131 11.70 7.35 -5.56
C LEU A 131 13.03 6.75 -6.03
N GLU A 132 13.52 5.72 -5.34
CA GLU A 132 14.73 5.01 -5.73
C GLU A 132 14.57 4.36 -7.11
N TRP A 133 13.43 3.70 -7.36
CA TRP A 133 13.12 3.15 -8.67
C TRP A 133 13.11 4.25 -9.74
N ILE A 134 12.45 5.38 -9.48
CA ILE A 134 12.39 6.52 -10.39
C ILE A 134 13.78 7.07 -10.64
N ASN A 135 14.63 7.27 -9.63
CA ASN A 135 15.98 7.82 -9.80
C ASN A 135 16.88 6.88 -10.60
N ASN A 136 16.81 5.58 -10.35
CA ASN A 136 17.52 4.57 -11.14
C ASN A 136 17.01 4.52 -12.59
N TYR A 137 15.71 4.76 -12.81
CA TYR A 137 15.12 4.85 -14.15
C TYR A 137 15.33 6.21 -14.82
N ARG A 138 15.49 7.30 -14.06
CA ARG A 138 15.63 8.69 -14.54
C ARG A 138 16.87 8.85 -15.40
N GLY A 139 17.96 8.15 -15.08
CA GLY A 139 19.13 8.06 -15.97
C GLY A 139 18.83 7.52 -17.37
N HIS A 140 17.69 6.85 -17.57
CA HIS A 140 17.17 6.44 -18.88
C HIS A 140 16.02 7.32 -19.39
N LEU A 141 15.21 7.91 -18.50
CA LEU A 141 14.05 8.76 -18.86
C LEU A 141 14.44 10.16 -19.34
N SER A 142 15.55 10.72 -18.85
CA SER A 142 16.06 12.04 -19.24
C SER A 142 16.41 12.17 -20.73
N THR A 143 16.27 11.11 -21.51
CA THR A 143 16.58 11.08 -22.95
C THR A 143 15.36 11.24 -23.87
N LYS A 144 14.10 11.18 -23.40
CA LYS A 144 12.93 11.18 -24.30
C LYS A 144 11.85 12.21 -23.94
N PRO A 145 11.58 13.20 -24.83
CA PRO A 145 10.45 14.12 -24.69
C PRO A 145 9.11 13.37 -24.56
N GLY A 146 8.23 13.86 -23.68
CA GLY A 146 6.86 13.35 -23.55
C GLY A 146 6.66 12.17 -22.58
N GLN A 147 7.69 11.73 -21.86
CA GLN A 147 7.52 10.79 -20.75
C GLN A 147 6.96 11.50 -19.51
N SER A 148 5.98 10.88 -18.86
CA SER A 148 5.39 11.33 -17.60
C SER A 148 5.35 10.19 -16.60
N ILE A 149 5.39 10.55 -15.32
CA ILE A 149 5.29 9.61 -14.20
C ILE A 149 4.08 10.03 -13.37
N ALA A 150 3.20 9.08 -13.07
CA ALA A 150 2.11 9.28 -12.12
C ALA A 150 2.46 8.54 -10.82
N LEU A 151 2.60 9.29 -9.73
CA LEU A 151 2.75 8.77 -8.38
C LEU A 151 1.38 8.73 -7.69
N ILE A 152 1.05 7.61 -7.06
CA ILE A 152 -0.23 7.41 -6.37
C ILE A 152 0.06 6.95 -4.94
N GLY A 153 -0.40 7.71 -3.97
CA GLY A 153 -0.43 7.29 -2.57
C GLY A 153 -1.23 8.27 -1.73
N GLY A 154 -1.42 7.91 -0.45
CA GLY A 154 -2.26 8.68 0.48
C GLY A 154 -1.50 9.70 1.30
N ASP A 155 -0.17 9.67 1.27
CA ASP A 155 0.68 10.51 2.10
C ASP A 155 0.99 11.84 1.39
N ALA A 156 0.95 12.93 2.16
CA ALA A 156 1.24 14.27 1.65
C ALA A 156 2.71 14.44 1.24
N ASP A 157 3.60 13.64 1.84
CA ASP A 157 5.05 13.67 1.60
C ASP A 157 5.36 13.35 0.13
N LEU A 158 4.53 12.54 -0.54
CA LEU A 158 4.66 12.22 -1.97
C LEU A 158 4.65 13.46 -2.88
N LEU A 159 3.97 14.54 -2.49
CA LEU A 159 3.96 15.77 -3.29
C LEU A 159 5.31 16.48 -3.21
N LEU A 160 5.89 16.56 -2.02
CA LEU A 160 7.21 17.15 -1.83
C LEU A 160 8.28 16.29 -2.51
N GLU A 161 8.18 14.98 -2.34
CA GLU A 161 9.04 13.98 -2.98
C GLU A 161 8.99 14.05 -4.51
N ALA A 162 7.82 14.32 -5.11
CA ALA A 162 7.67 14.47 -6.55
C ALA A 162 8.33 15.75 -7.12
N MET A 163 8.55 16.77 -6.28
CA MET A 163 9.20 18.03 -6.68
C MET A 163 10.73 17.97 -6.67
N VAL A 164 11.30 16.89 -6.13
CA VAL A 164 12.76 16.66 -6.01
C VAL A 164 13.26 15.69 -7.09
#